data_AF-A0A7J4N578-F1
#
_entry.id   AF-A0A7J4N578-F1
#
_cell.length_a   1.000
_cell.length_b   1.000
_cell.length_c   1.000
_cell.angle_alpha   90.00
_cell.angle_beta   90.00
_cell.angle_gamma   90.00
#
_symmetry.space_group_name_H-M   'P 1'
#
loop_
_entity.id
_entity.type
_entity.pdbx_description
1 polymer ?
#
loop_
_entity_poly.entity_id
_entity_poly.type
_entity_poly.pdbx_seq_one_letter_code
_entity_poly.pdbx_strand_id
1 'polypeptide(L)' 'MQVGDIAKYRVTGTVGKVLEVRERDGVEWALLDTYSLWYVTSFLDPASADEYKRTSYKERTRTVV' A
#
# COMPACT_ATOMS: atom_id res chain seq x y z
N MET A 1 6.76 -4.94 9.23
CA MET A 1 6.73 -3.90 8.15
C MET A 1 6.83 -2.53 8.80
N GLN A 2 7.45 -1.55 8.17
CA GLN A 2 7.58 -0.19 8.72
C GLN A 2 6.94 0.86 7.80
N VAL A 3 6.65 2.04 8.35
CA VAL A 3 6.19 3.17 7.54
C VAL A 3 7.28 3.55 6.54
N GLY A 4 6.91 3.63 5.27
CA GLY A 4 7.84 3.89 4.18
C GLY A 4 8.21 2.67 3.36
N ASP A 5 8.03 1.46 3.89
CA ASP A 5 8.25 0.21 3.15
C ASP A 5 7.24 0.05 2.01
N ILE A 6 7.63 -0.76 1.02
CA ILE A 6 6.74 -1.20 -0.04
C ILE A 6 6.24 -2.60 0.34
N ALA A 7 4.94 -2.77 0.26
CA ALA A 7 4.25 -4.00 0.60
C ALA A 7 3.37 -4.45 -0.57
N LYS A 8 3.35 -5.75 -0.83
CA LYS A 8 2.50 -6.38 -1.85
C LYS A 8 1.45 -7.23 -1.17
N TYR A 9 0.18 -6.89 -1.40
CA TYR A 9 -0.94 -7.68 -0.95
C TYR A 9 -1.03 -8.96 -1.79
N ARG A 10 -0.78 -10.11 -1.14
CA ARG A 10 -0.62 -11.39 -1.82
C ARG A 10 -1.87 -11.89 -2.54
N VAL A 11 -3.05 -11.46 -2.11
CA VAL A 11 -4.33 -11.98 -2.61
C VAL A 11 -4.65 -11.41 -4.00
N THR A 12 -4.46 -10.11 -4.20
CA THR A 12 -4.76 -9.44 -5.48
C THR A 12 -3.49 -8.98 -6.22
N GLY A 13 -2.32 -9.15 -5.62
CA GLY A 13 -1.05 -8.66 -6.16
C GLY A 13 -0.88 -7.13 -6.07
N THR A 14 -1.72 -6.45 -5.29
CA THR A 14 -1.66 -4.98 -5.15
C THR A 14 -0.38 -4.57 -4.44
N VAL A 15 0.48 -3.81 -5.11
CA VAL A 15 1.68 -3.23 -4.49
C VAL A 15 1.36 -1.81 -4.01
N GLY A 16 1.77 -1.49 -2.80
CA GLY A 16 1.53 -0.20 -2.16
C GLY A 16 2.63 0.21 -1.20
N LYS A 17 2.82 1.51 -1.02
CA LYS A 17 3.68 2.05 0.04
C LYS A 17 2.94 2.09 1.37
N VAL A 18 3.57 1.60 2.42
CA VAL A 18 3.06 1.66 3.79
C VAL A 18 3.13 3.11 4.28
N LEU A 19 1.96 3.69 4.55
CA LEU A 19 1.82 5.04 5.09
C LEU A 19 1.77 5.03 6.62
N GLU A 20 1.13 4.01 7.20
CA GLU A 20 0.97 3.88 8.65
C GLU A 20 0.92 2.39 9.01
N VAL A 21 1.42 2.04 10.19
CA VAL A 21 1.29 0.70 10.76
C VAL A 21 0.69 0.84 12.16
N ARG A 22 -0.32 0.04 12.47
CA ARG A 22 -0.93 -0.01 13.80
C ARG A 22 -1.24 -1.44 14.20
N GLU A 23 -1.17 -1.73 15.49
CA GLU A 23 -1.65 -2.99 16.04
C GLU A 23 -3.06 -2.82 16.61
N ARG A 24 -3.96 -3.76 16.31
CA ARG A 24 -5.31 -3.80 16.87
C ARG A 24 -5.72 -5.25 17.09
N ASP A 25 -6.16 -5.57 18.30
CA ASP A 25 -6.55 -6.93 18.70
C ASP A 25 -5.43 -7.98 18.47
N GLY A 26 -4.18 -7.59 18.70
CA GLY A 26 -3.01 -8.44 18.45
C GLY A 26 -2.73 -8.72 16.97
N VAL A 27 -3.41 -8.01 16.06
CA VAL A 27 -3.18 -8.08 14.62
C VAL A 27 -2.54 -6.78 14.16
N GLU A 28 -1.43 -6.90 13.46
CA GLU A 28 -0.77 -5.76 12.82
C GLU A 28 -1.48 -5.41 11.50
N TRP A 29 -1.78 -4.12 11.33
CA TRP A 29 -2.41 -3.54 10.16
C TRP A 29 -1.50 -2.49 9.56
N ALA A 30 -1.34 -2.51 8.24
CA ALA A 30 -0.61 -1.50 7.48
C ALA A 30 -1.55 -0.79 6.49
N LEU A 31 -1.50 0.54 6.49
CA LEU A 31 -2.21 1.40 5.55
C LEU A 31 -1.39 1.55 4.28
N LEU A 32 -1.96 1.18 3.13
CA LEU A 32 -1.27 1.32 1.83
C LEU A 32 -1.74 2.57 1.06
N ASP A 33 -0.79 3.30 0.46
CA ASP A 33 -1.04 4.50 -0.37
C ASP A 33 -1.95 4.23 -1.56
N THR A 34 -1.82 3.07 -2.21
CA THR A 34 -2.48 2.74 -3.48
C THR A 34 -3.99 2.93 -3.45
N TYR A 35 -4.63 2.54 -2.34
CA TYR A 35 -6.08 2.65 -2.16
C TYR A 35 -6.47 3.36 -0.86
N SER A 36 -5.50 3.86 -0.08
CA SER A 36 -5.73 4.37 1.28
C SER A 36 -6.53 3.39 2.16
N LEU A 37 -6.25 2.10 2.00
CA LEU A 37 -6.94 1.00 2.70
C LEU A 37 -5.99 0.30 3.68
N TRP A 38 -6.56 -0.16 4.79
CA TRP A 38 -5.89 -0.93 5.81
C TRP A 38 -5.87 -2.40 5.43
N TYR A 39 -4.68 -2.99 5.40
CA TYR A 39 -4.47 -4.40 5.15
C TYR A 39 -3.76 -5.04 6.34
N VAL A 40 -4.15 -6.27 6.67
CA VAL A 40 -3.45 -7.05 7.70
C VAL A 40 -2.06 -7.41 7.18
N THR A 41 -1.02 -7.12 7.96
CA THR A 41 0.38 -7.34 7.57
C THR A 41 0.69 -8.81 7.26
N SER A 42 -0.02 -9.75 7.89
CA SER A 42 0.10 -11.19 7.61
C SER A 42 -0.23 -11.56 6.14
N PHE A 43 -1.00 -10.72 5.44
CA PHE A 43 -1.30 -10.90 4.01
C PHE A 43 -0.45 -9.98 3.10
N LEU A 44 0.45 -9.21 3.68
CA LEU A 44 1.36 -8.33 2.96
C LEU A 44 2.76 -8.94 2.92
N ASP A 45 3.29 -9.09 1.73
CA ASP A 45 4.66 -9.52 1.50
C ASP A 45 5.57 -8.30 1.30
N PRO A 46 6.78 -8.24 1.88
CA PRO A 46 7.71 -7.16 1.60
C PRO A 46 8.07 -7.16 0.12
N ALA A 47 7.80 -6.05 -0.56
CA ALA A 47 8.11 -5.89 -1.98
C ALA A 47 9.18 -4.84 -2.17
N SER A 48 9.93 -4.95 -3.26
CA SER A 48 10.94 -3.96 -3.61
C SER A 48 10.28 -2.74 -4.29
N ALA A 49 10.93 -1.58 -4.17
CA ALA A 49 10.50 -0.37 -4.87
C ALA A 49 10.48 -0.52 -6.40
N ASP A 50 11.24 -1.49 -6.94
CA ASP A 50 11.22 -1.85 -8.36
C ASP A 50 9.89 -2.50 -8.80
N GLU A 51 9.32 -3.37 -7.95
CA GLU A 51 7.98 -3.97 -8.12
C GLU A 51 6.86 -2.97 -7.84
N TYR A 52 7.15 -1.88 -7.12
CA TYR A 52 6.27 -0.73 -7.01
C TYR A 52 6.26 0.03 -8.34
N LYS A 53 5.69 -0.60 -9.37
CA LYS A 53 5.15 0.11 -10.52
C LYS A 53 4.01 0.97 -9.99
N ARG A 54 4.34 2.19 -9.56
CA ARG A 54 3.40 3.28 -9.42
C ARG A 54 2.79 3.47 -10.80
N THR A 55 1.74 2.73 -11.11
CA THR A 55 0.90 3.04 -12.25
C THR A 55 0.33 4.40 -11.91
N SER A 56 0.97 5.45 -12.41
CA SER A 56 0.57 6.85 -12.28
C SER A 56 -0.77 7.05 -12.99
N TYR A 57 -1.84 6.43 -12.50
CA TYR A 57 -3.23 6.74 -12.87
C TYR A 57 -3.74 7.90 -12.02
N LYS A 58 -2.93 8.95 -11.86
CA LYS A 58 -3.35 10.26 -11.35
C LYS A 58 -2.63 11.37 -12.12
N GLU A 59 -2.67 11.27 -13.44
CA GLU A 59 -2.68 12.46 -14.29
C GLU A 59 -3.99 12.49 -15.09
N ARG A 60 -5.13 12.47 -14.37
CA ARG A 60 -6.31 13.18 -14.86
C ARG A 60 -6.27 14.54 -14.21
N THR A 61 -5.56 15.45 -14.88
CA THR A 61 -5.80 16.87 -14.81
C THR A 61 -7.31 17.09 -14.86
N ARG A 62 -7.91 17.35 -13.70
CA ARG A 62 -9.25 17.91 -13.64
C ARG A 62 -9.07 19.39 -13.95
N THR A 63 -8.83 19.71 -15.22
CA THR A 63 -9.03 21.06 -15.75
C THR A 63 -10.53 21.28 -15.66
N VAL A 64 -10.96 21.91 -14.58
CA VAL A 64 -12.23 22.63 -14.58
C VAL A 64 -12.02 23.82 -15.50
N VAL A 65 -12.67 23.76 -16.66
CA VAL A 65 -12.85 24.89 -17.59
C VAL A 65 -13.96 25.77 -17.07
#